data_AF-A0A5N6DP09-F1
#
_entry.id   AF-A0A5N6DP09-F1
#
_cell.length_a   1.000
_cell.length_b   1.000
_cell.length_c   1.000
_cell.angle_alpha   90.00
_cell.angle_beta   90.00
_cell.angle_gamma   90.00
#
_symmetry.space_group_name_H-M   'P 1'
#
loop_
_entity.id
_entity.type
_entity.pdbx_description
1 polymer ?
#
loop_
_entity_poly.entity_id
_entity_poly.type
_entity_poly.pdbx_seq_one_letter_code
_entity_poly.pdbx_strand_id
1 'polypeptide(L)' 'MPDPDFVLITGCTDSGIGSAFALSFYRRGYHVFAIARSVDKMSQLKLLDRVTLLPLDDNAIFCRR' A
#
# COMPACT_ATOMS: atom_id res chain seq x y z
N MET A 1 11.40 17.91 -10.95
CA MET A 1 11.32 16.46 -10.67
C MET A 1 9.91 16.06 -11.08
N PRO A 2 9.72 15.07 -11.98
CA PRO A 2 8.38 14.57 -12.25
C PRO A 2 7.77 14.04 -10.96
N ASP A 3 6.47 14.25 -10.78
CA ASP A 3 5.74 13.72 -9.63
C ASP A 3 5.90 12.19 -9.56
N PRO A 4 6.02 11.60 -8.35
CA PRO A 4 6.16 10.17 -8.22
C PRO A 4 4.90 9.45 -8.71
N ASP A 5 5.07 8.37 -9.47
CA ASP A 5 3.94 7.54 -9.89
C ASP A 5 3.36 6.81 -8.66
N PHE A 6 2.03 6.89 -8.52
CA PHE A 6 1.30 6.30 -7.40
C PHE A 6 0.57 5.02 -7.81
N VAL A 7 0.54 4.02 -6.92
CA VAL A 7 -0.21 2.77 -7.12
C VAL A 7 -1.05 2.45 -5.90
N LEU A 8 -2.33 2.15 -6.10
CA LEU A 8 -3.25 1.68 -5.07
C LEU A 8 -3.44 0.17 -5.19
N ILE A 9 -3.24 -0.56 -4.09
CA ILE A 9 -3.35 -2.01 -4.05
C ILE A 9 -4.26 -2.42 -2.89
N THR A 10 -5.27 -3.22 -3.19
CA THR A 10 -6.18 -3.79 -2.20
C THR A 10 -5.82 -5.24 -1.88
N GLY A 11 -6.18 -5.71 -0.69
CA GLY A 11 -5.89 -7.08 -0.26
C GLY A 11 -4.41 -7.32 0.09
N CYS A 12 -3.74 -6.32 0.65
CA CYS A 12 -2.32 -6.38 1.03
C CYS A 12 -2.11 -7.09 2.38
N THR A 13 -2.58 -8.31 2.57
CA THR A 13 -2.21 -9.07 3.77
C THR A 13 -0.83 -9.70 3.64
N ASP A 14 -0.14 -9.96 4.74
CA ASP A 14 1.15 -10.63 4.78
C ASP A 14 1.06 -11.98 4.08
N SER A 15 2.06 -12.29 3.25
CA SER A 15 2.07 -13.45 2.35
C SER A 15 0.95 -13.51 1.30
N GLY A 16 0.16 -12.44 1.13
CA GLY A 16 -0.85 -12.32 0.09
C GLY A 16 -0.29 -11.81 -1.24
N ILE A 17 -1.07 -11.98 -2.31
CA ILE A 17 -0.70 -11.49 -3.64
C ILE A 17 -0.54 -9.96 -3.64
N GLY A 18 -1.38 -9.25 -2.89
CA GLY A 18 -1.31 -7.79 -2.75
C GLY A 18 0.01 -7.31 -2.14
N SER A 19 0.57 -8.01 -1.13
CA SER A 19 1.85 -7.61 -0.53
C SER A 19 3.02 -7.83 -1.47
N ALA A 20 2.99 -8.91 -2.27
CA ALA A 20 4.00 -9.17 -3.30
C ALA A 20 3.98 -8.11 -4.42
N PHE A 21 2.80 -7.68 -4.86
CA PHE A 21 2.68 -6.56 -5.80
C PHE A 21 3.18 -5.26 -5.19
N ALA A 22 2.80 -4.94 -3.95
CA ALA A 22 3.25 -3.74 -3.26
C ALA A 22 4.77 -3.67 -3.19
N LEU A 23 5.44 -4.77 -2.85
CA LEU A 23 6.90 -4.84 -2.83
C LEU A 23 7.51 -4.66 -4.23
N SER A 24 6.88 -5.22 -5.26
CA SER A 24 7.36 -5.12 -6.65
C SER A 24 7.28 -3.69 -7.18
N PHE A 25 6.18 -2.97 -6.91
CA PHE A 25 6.03 -1.56 -7.29
C PHE A 25 6.95 -0.65 -6.47
N TYR A 26 7.08 -0.90 -5.17
CA TYR A 26 8.03 -0.19 -4.31
C TYR A 26 9.47 -0.27 -4.86
N ARG A 27 9.91 -1.48 -5.26
CA ARG A 27 11.24 -1.70 -5.86
C ARG A 27 11.45 -0.99 -7.19
N ARG A 28 10.37 -0.71 -7.93
CA ARG A 28 10.39 0.05 -9.18
C ARG A 28 10.36 1.57 -8.96
N GLY A 29 10.29 2.03 -7.71
CA GLY A 29 10.33 3.45 -7.37
C GLY A 29 8.96 4.11 -7.21
N TYR A 30 7.86 3.35 -7.28
CA TYR A 30 6.50 3.88 -7.09
C TYR A 30 6.21 4.17 -5.62
N HIS A 31 5.31 5.12 -5.38
CA HIS A 31 4.67 5.29 -4.08
C HIS A 31 3.44 4.41 -3.98
N VAL A 32 3.41 3.49 -3.02
CA VAL A 32 2.39 2.45 -2.93
C VAL A 32 1.41 2.76 -1.79
N PHE A 33 0.12 2.76 -2.10
CA PHE A 33 -0.94 2.76 -1.11
C PHE A 33 -1.45 1.32 -0.95
N ALA A 34 -1.14 0.68 0.18
CA ALA A 34 -1.50 -0.70 0.46
C ALA A 34 -2.70 -0.76 1.40
N ILE A 35 -3.77 -1.43 0.97
CA ILE A 35 -5.03 -1.56 1.73
C ILE A 35 -5.22 -3.00 2.23
N ALA A 36 -5.51 -3.17 3.52
CA ALA A 36 -5.95 -4.45 4.10
C ALA A 36 -6.93 -4.24 5.26
N ARG A 37 -7.74 -5.24 5.62
CA ARG A 37 -8.70 -5.16 6.75
C ARG A 37 -8.04 -4.84 8.09
N SER A 38 -6.79 -5.25 8.27
CA SER A 38 -6.02 -4.95 9.47
C SER A 38 -4.59 -4.61 9.06
N VAL A 39 -4.10 -3.49 9.58
CA VAL A 39 -2.74 -2.98 9.36
C VAL A 39 -1.68 -3.89 9.98
N ASP A 40 -2.07 -4.71 10.96
CA ASP A 40 -1.19 -5.71 11.58
C ASP A 40 -0.83 -6.84 10.62
N LYS A 41 -1.69 -7.10 9.64
CA LYS A 41 -1.41 -8.03 8.54
C LYS A 41 -0.60 -7.38 7.42
N MET A 42 0.06 -6.24 7.64
CA MET A 42 0.92 -5.56 6.66
C MET A 42 2.34 -5.39 7.18
N SER A 43 2.81 -6.32 8.02
CA SER A 43 4.08 -6.22 8.71
C SER A 43 5.26 -6.09 7.76
N GLN A 44 5.21 -6.75 6.60
CA GLN A 44 6.25 -6.70 5.57
C GLN A 44 6.37 -5.32 4.89
N LEU A 45 5.33 -4.49 4.97
CA LEU A 45 5.25 -3.20 4.28
C LEU A 45 5.44 -2.01 5.23
N LYS A 46 5.37 -2.22 6.56
CA LYS A 46 5.45 -1.16 7.60
C LYS A 46 6.76 -0.37 7.60
N LEU A 47 7.87 -0.96 7.17
CA LEU A 47 9.20 -0.35 7.25
C LEU A 47 9.63 0.33 5.94
N LEU A 48 8.76 0.39 4.94
CA LEU A 48 9.08 0.94 3.62
C LEU A 48 8.70 2.43 3.55
N ASP A 49 9.66 3.26 3.15
CA ASP A 49 9.57 4.74 3.13
C ASP A 49 8.57 5.31 2.11
N ARG A 50 8.32 4.58 1.02
CA ARG A 50 7.38 4.95 -0.05
C ARG A 50 6.11 4.09 -0.05
N VAL A 51 5.72 3.59 1.12
CA VAL A 51 4.50 2.80 1.27
C VAL A 51 3.60 3.42 2.34
N THR A 52 2.37 3.72 1.97
CA THR A 52 1.32 4.18 2.87
C THR A 52 0.36 3.03 3.14
N LEU A 53 0.25 2.63 4.40
CA LEU A 53 -0.68 1.59 4.83
C LEU A 53 -2.03 2.20 5.15
N LEU A 54 -3.09 1.63 4.59
CA LEU A 54 -4.45 2.07 4.77
C LEU A 54 -5.31 0.89 5.26
N PRO A 55 -6.05 1.03 6.36
CA PRO A 55 -7.06 0.04 6.72
C PRO A 55 -8.20 0.05 5.69
N LEU A 56 -8.75 -1.13 5.38
CA LEU A 56 -10.00 -1.24 4.64
C LEU A 56 -11.14 -0.90 5.61
N ASP A 57 -11.66 0.32 5.48
CA ASP A 57 -12.81 0.81 6.23
C ASP A 57 -13.96 1.03 5.24
N ASP A 58 -15.09 0.39 5.55
CA ASP A 58 -16.32 0.39 4.76
C ASP A 58 -17.00 1.78 4.68
N ASN A 59 -16.56 2.76 5.47
CA ASN A 59 -17.03 4.15 5.43
C ASN A 59 -15.96 5.17 5.01
N ALA A 60 -14.75 4.75 4.65
CA ALA A 60 -13.67 5.68 4.34
C ALA A 60 -13.65 6.10 2.86
N ILE A 61 -14.14 7.31 2.57
CA ILE A 61 -13.82 8.00 1.31
C ILE A 61 -12.47 8.69 1.50
N PHE A 62 -11.39 8.05 1.03
CA PHE A 62 -10.05 8.63 1.07
C PHE A 62 -9.85 9.54 -0.15
N CYS A 63 -10.28 10.80 -0.04
CA CYS A 63 -9.99 11.84 -1.01
C CYS A 63 -8.82 12.70 -0.47
N ARG A 64 -7.62 12.55 -1.04
CA ARG A 64 -6.55 13.54 -0.84
C ARG A 64 -6.59 14.57 -1.98
N ARG A 65 -6.55 15.84 -1.58
CA ARG A 65 -6.50 17.02 -2.46
C ARG A 65 -5.22 17.06 -3.27
#